data_AF-A0A1G3LK81-F1
#
_entry.id   AF-A0A1G3LK81-F1
#
_cell.length_a   1.000
_cell.length_b   1.000
_cell.length_c   1.000
_cell.angle_alpha   90.00
_cell.angle_beta   90.00
_cell.angle_gamma   90.00
#
_symmetry.space_group_name_H-M   'P 1'
#
loop_
_entity.id
_entity.type
_entity.pdbx_description
1 polymer ?
#
loop_
_entity_poly.entity_id
_entity_poly.type
_entity_poly.pdbx_seq_one_letter_code
_entity_poly.pdbx_strand_id
1 'polypeptide(L)'
;MKNINVVFCLIAFLLFSSFGIFSDTIEEVLLKQKEAKIKTYFYQAKVGDKSQKVEILDSVLAEFDKAKYTNKDKELVNLVTYLSEEGSTRKEFENNRLINDYPEVRRKSVMVLAKLGGDQARDALINILTNDQNPSVKAEACNALAEVRDNDNGEALRALVYVYRSTYKPDPNLIFAIINAVKEIANSNASSYADSIYILSEIQMGNYNRKIREAAYEAIQQLSSGKK
;
A
#
# COMPACT_ATOMS: atom_id res chain seq x y z
N MET A 1 -44.23 -8.11 57.99
CA MET A 1 -43.28 -6.98 57.79
C MET A 1 -41.85 -7.40 57.38
N LYS A 2 -41.40 -8.64 57.60
CA LYS A 2 -40.03 -9.09 57.20
C LYS A 2 -39.80 -9.29 55.68
N ASN A 3 -40.83 -9.55 54.88
CA ASN A 3 -40.67 -9.90 53.45
C ASN A 3 -40.58 -8.70 52.50
N ILE A 4 -41.03 -7.51 52.91
CA ILE A 4 -40.99 -6.29 52.08
C ILE A 4 -39.56 -5.77 51.93
N ASN A 5 -38.76 -5.85 53.00
CA ASN A 5 -37.37 -5.40 52.98
C ASN A 5 -36.46 -6.28 52.10
N VAL A 6 -36.77 -7.57 51.97
CA VAL A 6 -35.98 -8.50 51.14
C VAL A 6 -36.24 -8.26 49.64
N VAL A 7 -37.49 -8.00 49.27
CA VAL A 7 -37.87 -7.67 47.87
C VAL A 7 -37.27 -6.32 47.46
N PHE A 8 -37.26 -5.33 48.36
CA PHE A 8 -36.65 -4.03 48.08
C PHE A 8 -35.12 -4.12 47.91
N CYS A 9 -34.45 -4.95 48.70
CA CYS A 9 -33.01 -5.22 48.54
C CYS A 9 -32.70 -5.97 47.23
N LEU A 10 -33.54 -6.90 46.79
CA LEU A 10 -33.36 -7.64 45.53
C LEU A 10 -33.57 -6.74 44.29
N ILE A 11 -34.55 -5.83 44.34
CA ILE A 11 -34.78 -4.85 43.26
C ILE A 11 -33.64 -3.82 43.21
N ALA A 12 -33.13 -3.38 44.35
CA ALA A 12 -31.95 -2.50 44.41
C ALA A 12 -30.69 -3.18 43.88
N PHE A 13 -30.51 -4.48 44.12
CA PHE A 13 -29.38 -5.27 43.61
C PHE A 13 -29.49 -5.53 42.10
N LEU A 14 -30.70 -5.73 41.57
CA LEU A 14 -30.97 -5.87 40.13
C LEU A 14 -30.87 -4.55 39.36
N LEU A 15 -31.12 -3.40 40.01
CA LEU A 15 -30.89 -2.08 39.42
C LEU A 15 -29.40 -1.68 39.45
N PHE A 16 -28.63 -2.21 40.42
CA PHE A 16 -27.18 -2.02 40.48
C PHE A 16 -26.40 -2.86 39.46
N SER A 17 -26.93 -4.02 39.05
CA SER A 17 -26.29 -4.85 38.02
C SER A 17 -26.48 -4.32 36.59
N SER A 18 -27.37 -3.33 36.38
CA SER A 18 -27.56 -2.66 35.09
C SER A 18 -26.65 -1.45 34.83
N PHE A 19 -25.80 -1.07 35.79
CA PHE A 19 -24.83 0.03 35.63
C PHE A 19 -23.38 -0.47 35.51
N GLY A 20 -23.17 -1.50 34.70
CA GLY A 20 -21.85 -1.77 34.13
C GLY A 20 -21.55 -0.75 33.02
N ILE A 21 -21.30 0.51 33.36
CA ILE A 21 -20.68 1.44 32.42
C ILE A 21 -19.26 0.92 32.21
N PHE A 22 -19.03 0.18 31.12
CA PHE A 22 -17.68 -0.06 30.63
C PHE A 22 -17.09 1.32 30.32
N SER A 23 -16.23 1.85 31.19
CA SER A 23 -15.42 3.02 30.83
C SER A 23 -14.41 2.55 29.81
N ASP A 24 -14.54 2.99 28.56
CA ASP A 24 -13.52 2.74 27.54
C ASP A 24 -12.16 3.19 28.08
N THR A 25 -11.13 2.39 27.85
CA THR A 25 -9.76 2.80 28.10
C THR A 25 -9.36 3.95 27.17
N ILE A 26 -8.34 4.74 27.54
CA ILE A 26 -7.81 5.80 26.66
C ILE A 26 -7.40 5.21 25.29
N GLU A 27 -6.85 4.00 25.29
CA GLU A 27 -6.45 3.29 24.07
C GLU A 27 -7.66 2.93 23.18
N GLU A 28 -8.73 2.41 23.76
CA GLU A 28 -9.97 2.13 23.03
C GLU A 28 -10.62 3.39 22.47
N VAL A 29 -10.61 4.50 23.22
CA VAL A 29 -11.11 5.79 22.73
C VAL A 29 -10.28 6.28 21.55
N LEU A 30 -8.94 6.21 21.63
CA LEU A 30 -8.06 6.62 20.54
C LEU A 30 -8.24 5.72 19.31
N LEU A 31 -8.43 4.42 19.49
CA LEU A 31 -8.71 3.49 18.40
C LEU A 31 -10.05 3.83 17.71
N LYS A 32 -11.12 4.05 18.48
CA LYS A 32 -12.43 4.45 17.95
C LYS A 32 -12.36 5.77 17.19
N GLN A 33 -11.62 6.75 17.71
CA GLN A 33 -11.39 8.03 17.03
C GLN A 33 -10.64 7.84 15.71
N LYS A 34 -9.59 7.01 15.71
CA LYS A 34 -8.81 6.67 14.51
C LYS A 34 -9.71 6.03 13.43
N GLU A 35 -10.51 5.04 13.80
CA GLU A 35 -11.44 4.36 12.88
C GLU A 35 -12.53 5.30 12.35
N ALA A 36 -13.12 6.14 13.21
CA ALA A 36 -14.12 7.12 12.80
C ALA A 36 -13.55 8.13 11.80
N LYS A 37 -12.29 8.53 12.00
CA LYS A 37 -11.58 9.43 11.08
C LYS A 37 -11.37 8.79 9.71
N ILE A 38 -10.88 7.54 9.67
CA ILE A 38 -10.70 6.80 8.41
C ILE A 38 -12.03 6.64 7.66
N LYS A 39 -13.12 6.32 8.37
CA LYS A 39 -14.45 6.24 7.77
C LYS A 39 -14.90 7.57 7.15
N THR A 40 -14.61 8.69 7.82
CA THR A 40 -14.90 10.02 7.31
C THR A 40 -14.11 10.30 6.03
N TYR A 41 -12.81 10.00 6.02
CA TYR A 41 -11.98 10.10 4.82
C TYR A 41 -12.51 9.21 3.69
N PHE A 42 -12.98 8.01 3.98
CA PHE A 42 -13.55 7.11 2.97
C PHE A 42 -14.81 7.66 2.35
N TYR A 43 -15.69 8.26 3.15
CA TYR A 43 -16.87 8.95 2.64
C TYR A 43 -16.47 10.13 1.73
N GLN A 44 -15.54 10.97 2.19
CA GLN A 44 -15.05 12.12 1.42
C GLN A 44 -14.36 11.68 0.12
N ALA A 45 -13.56 10.62 0.14
CA ALA A 45 -12.90 10.06 -1.04
C ALA A 45 -13.90 9.61 -2.11
N LYS A 46 -15.07 9.10 -1.73
CA LYS A 46 -16.10 8.63 -2.66
C LYS A 46 -16.84 9.75 -3.40
N VAL A 47 -17.02 10.90 -2.76
CA VAL A 47 -17.81 12.00 -3.31
C VAL A 47 -16.96 13.20 -3.74
N GLY A 48 -15.70 13.24 -3.28
CA GLY A 48 -14.81 14.37 -3.43
C GLY A 48 -14.11 14.42 -4.78
N ASP A 49 -13.63 15.62 -5.12
CA ASP A 49 -12.83 15.85 -6.31
C ASP A 49 -11.36 15.42 -6.11
N LYS A 50 -10.53 15.66 -7.13
CA LYS A 50 -9.09 15.40 -7.07
C LYS A 50 -8.42 16.08 -5.86
N SER A 51 -8.74 17.35 -5.57
CA SER A 51 -8.08 18.11 -4.49
C SER A 51 -8.36 17.47 -3.15
N GLN A 52 -9.62 17.13 -2.89
CA GLN A 52 -10.01 16.49 -1.63
C GLN A 52 -9.36 15.12 -1.45
N LYS A 53 -9.28 14.31 -2.52
CA LYS A 53 -8.58 13.01 -2.49
C LYS A 53 -7.09 13.17 -2.16
N VAL A 54 -6.45 14.20 -2.70
CA VAL A 54 -5.05 14.55 -2.41
C VAL A 54 -4.89 14.99 -0.95
N GLU A 55 -5.76 15.88 -0.46
CA GLU A 55 -5.74 16.37 0.92
C GLU A 55 -5.93 15.25 1.96
N ILE A 56 -6.78 14.26 1.67
CA ILE A 56 -6.95 13.06 2.50
C ILE A 56 -5.63 12.31 2.62
N LEU A 57 -4.98 12.01 1.49
CA LEU A 57 -3.72 11.26 1.48
C LEU A 57 -2.59 12.05 2.16
N ASP A 58 -2.52 13.36 1.95
CA ASP A 58 -1.57 14.23 2.63
C ASP A 58 -1.80 14.27 4.15
N SER A 59 -3.06 14.30 4.58
CA SER A 59 -3.42 14.25 5.99
C SER A 59 -3.02 12.91 6.62
N VAL A 60 -3.26 11.79 5.92
CA VAL A 60 -2.85 10.44 6.36
C VAL A 60 -1.33 10.35 6.48
N LEU A 61 -0.59 10.84 5.48
CA LEU A 61 0.88 10.84 5.49
C LEU A 61 1.44 11.69 6.63
N ALA A 62 0.91 12.91 6.81
CA ALA A 62 1.37 13.85 7.83
C ALA A 62 1.16 13.32 9.26
N GLU A 63 0.09 12.55 9.49
CA GLU A 63 -0.23 12.02 10.81
C GLU A 63 0.20 10.57 11.03
N PHE A 64 0.78 9.91 10.03
CA PHE A 64 0.92 8.45 9.99
C PHE A 64 1.54 7.87 11.25
N ASP A 65 2.71 8.39 11.63
CA ASP A 65 3.49 7.88 12.75
C ASP A 65 2.85 8.29 14.10
N LYS A 66 2.23 9.47 14.16
CA LYS A 66 1.52 9.97 15.35
C LYS A 66 0.26 9.15 15.64
N ALA A 67 -0.48 8.81 14.60
CA ALA A 67 -1.69 7.97 14.65
C ALA A 67 -1.36 6.48 14.80
N LYS A 68 -0.07 6.10 14.70
CA LYS A 68 0.41 4.72 14.75
C LYS A 68 -0.35 3.82 13.78
N TYR A 69 -0.50 4.28 12.54
CA TYR A 69 -1.08 3.44 11.49
C TYR A 69 -0.17 2.25 11.21
N THR A 70 -0.79 1.10 10.94
CA THR A 70 -0.12 -0.15 10.63
C THR A 70 -0.90 -0.90 9.55
N ASN A 71 -0.29 -1.93 8.97
CA ASN A 71 -1.00 -2.87 8.10
C ASN A 71 -2.22 -3.58 8.72
N LYS A 72 -2.44 -3.47 10.04
CA LYS A 72 -3.63 -4.00 10.73
C LYS A 72 -4.83 -3.06 10.64
N ASP A 73 -4.63 -1.80 10.25
CA ASP A 73 -5.69 -0.81 10.05
C ASP A 73 -6.41 -1.06 8.71
N LYS A 74 -7.22 -2.13 8.67
CA LYS A 74 -7.89 -2.61 7.45
C LYS A 74 -8.70 -1.54 6.72
N GLU A 75 -9.38 -0.67 7.47
CA GLU A 75 -10.14 0.44 6.88
C GLU A 75 -9.24 1.43 6.15
N LEU A 76 -8.02 1.66 6.65
CA LEU A 76 -7.06 2.54 5.99
C LEU A 76 -6.47 1.87 4.75
N VAL A 77 -6.15 0.57 4.83
CA VAL A 77 -5.74 -0.22 3.65
C VAL A 77 -6.83 -0.17 2.57
N ASN A 78 -8.10 -0.35 2.95
CA ASN A 78 -9.25 -0.26 2.04
C ASN A 78 -9.40 1.14 1.42
N LEU A 79 -9.26 2.21 2.21
CA LEU A 79 -9.26 3.60 1.73
C LEU A 79 -8.19 3.85 0.69
N VAL A 80 -6.96 3.45 0.99
CA VAL A 80 -5.80 3.74 0.14
C VAL A 80 -5.85 2.89 -1.13
N THR A 81 -6.29 1.63 -1.02
CA THR A 81 -6.54 0.76 -2.18
C THR A 81 -7.66 1.34 -3.06
N TYR A 82 -8.76 1.79 -2.46
CA TYR A 82 -9.81 2.48 -3.22
C TYR A 82 -9.21 3.68 -3.97
N LEU A 83 -8.43 4.54 -3.33
CA LEU A 83 -7.82 5.70 -4.00
C LEU A 83 -6.76 5.33 -5.05
N SER A 84 -6.04 4.22 -4.89
CA SER A 84 -5.01 3.81 -5.85
C SER A 84 -5.56 3.28 -7.17
N GLU A 85 -6.82 2.85 -7.19
CA GLU A 85 -7.50 2.30 -8.37
C GLU A 85 -8.16 3.39 -9.25
N GLU A 86 -8.15 4.66 -8.81
CA GLU A 86 -8.77 5.80 -9.51
C GLU A 86 -8.23 6.00 -10.93
N GLY A 87 -9.09 5.81 -11.93
CA GLY A 87 -8.76 5.97 -13.34
C GLY A 87 -7.83 4.88 -13.89
N SER A 88 -7.46 3.88 -13.08
CA SER A 88 -6.68 2.72 -13.49
C SER A 88 -7.61 1.49 -13.62
N THR A 89 -7.79 0.70 -12.56
CA THR A 89 -8.73 -0.44 -12.55
C THR A 89 -10.17 0.00 -12.28
N ARG A 90 -10.38 1.09 -11.51
CA ARG A 90 -11.68 1.74 -11.34
C ARG A 90 -11.77 2.95 -12.27
N LYS A 91 -12.37 2.77 -13.43
CA LYS A 91 -12.59 3.84 -14.42
C LYS A 91 -14.01 4.36 -14.36
N GLU A 92 -14.15 5.67 -14.26
CA GLU A 92 -15.44 6.36 -14.31
C GLU A 92 -15.48 7.24 -15.55
N PHE A 93 -16.58 7.14 -16.30
CA PHE A 93 -16.76 7.85 -17.56
C PHE A 93 -17.98 8.75 -17.51
N GLU A 94 -17.82 9.99 -17.96
CA GLU A 94 -18.91 10.92 -18.23
C GLU A 94 -18.77 11.40 -19.67
N ASN A 95 -19.83 11.30 -20.47
CA ASN A 95 -19.82 11.68 -21.89
C ASN A 95 -18.63 11.07 -22.67
N ASN A 96 -18.36 9.77 -22.45
CA ASN A 96 -17.23 9.02 -23.01
C ASN A 96 -15.82 9.53 -22.65
N ARG A 97 -15.70 10.40 -21.65
CA ARG A 97 -14.43 10.88 -21.11
C ARG A 97 -14.15 10.24 -19.77
N LEU A 98 -12.93 9.73 -19.59
CA LEU A 98 -12.44 9.27 -18.29
C LEU A 98 -12.32 10.49 -17.36
N ILE A 99 -13.12 10.54 -16.29
CA ILE A 99 -13.21 11.71 -15.41
C ILE A 99 -12.34 11.60 -14.16
N ASN A 100 -11.87 10.40 -13.84
CA ASN A 100 -11.17 10.10 -12.60
C ASN A 100 -9.71 9.66 -12.79
N ASP A 101 -9.08 10.01 -13.91
CA ASP A 101 -7.64 9.78 -14.11
C ASP A 101 -6.80 10.78 -13.33
N TYR A 102 -6.46 10.42 -12.09
CA TYR A 102 -5.68 11.24 -11.18
C TYR A 102 -4.37 10.56 -10.77
N PRO A 103 -3.31 10.60 -11.62
CA PRO A 103 -2.03 10.00 -11.30
C PRO A 103 -1.43 10.46 -9.97
N GLU A 104 -1.67 11.72 -9.57
CA GLU A 104 -1.20 12.27 -8.29
C GLU A 104 -1.84 11.57 -7.08
N VAL A 105 -3.14 11.27 -7.15
CA VAL A 105 -3.85 10.50 -6.11
C VAL A 105 -3.22 9.12 -6.00
N ARG A 106 -3.01 8.44 -7.14
CA ARG A 106 -2.41 7.11 -7.17
C ARG A 106 -0.98 7.08 -6.63
N ARG A 107 -0.15 8.07 -6.97
CA ARG A 107 1.23 8.21 -6.43
C ARG A 107 1.22 8.38 -4.91
N LYS A 108 0.39 9.27 -4.38
CA LYS A 108 0.26 9.43 -2.92
C LYS A 108 -0.29 8.17 -2.25
N SER A 109 -1.21 7.43 -2.89
CA SER A 109 -1.64 6.13 -2.38
C SER A 109 -0.49 5.14 -2.31
N VAL A 110 0.39 5.08 -3.32
CA VAL A 110 1.60 4.24 -3.30
C VAL A 110 2.49 4.58 -2.10
N MET A 111 2.69 5.86 -1.78
CA MET A 111 3.46 6.28 -0.59
C MET A 111 2.84 5.77 0.72
N VAL A 112 1.51 5.85 0.85
CA VAL A 112 0.82 5.35 2.05
C VAL A 112 0.90 3.82 2.13
N LEU A 113 0.73 3.11 1.01
CA LEU A 113 0.88 1.65 0.95
C LEU A 113 2.29 1.21 1.35
N ALA A 114 3.33 1.91 0.89
CA ALA A 114 4.72 1.64 1.29
C ALA A 114 4.90 1.73 2.81
N LYS A 115 4.36 2.78 3.45
CA LYS A 115 4.40 2.95 4.91
C LYS A 115 3.56 1.93 5.67
N LEU A 116 2.43 1.49 5.12
CA LEU A 116 1.60 0.46 5.74
C LEU A 116 2.31 -0.90 5.72
N GLY A 117 2.87 -1.28 4.58
CA GLY A 117 3.51 -2.58 4.38
C GLY A 117 2.57 -3.77 4.57
N GLY A 118 3.15 -4.96 4.68
CA GLY A 118 2.40 -6.22 4.76
C GLY A 118 1.79 -6.67 3.43
N ASP A 119 1.20 -7.86 3.44
CA ASP A 119 0.76 -8.53 2.21
C ASP A 119 -0.33 -7.76 1.47
N GLN A 120 -1.32 -7.21 2.19
CA GLN A 120 -2.39 -6.44 1.54
C GLN A 120 -1.86 -5.19 0.82
N ALA A 121 -0.86 -4.50 1.39
CA ALA A 121 -0.24 -3.36 0.73
C ALA A 121 0.60 -3.81 -0.47
N ARG A 122 1.32 -4.93 -0.34
CA ARG A 122 2.09 -5.54 -1.43
C ARG A 122 1.18 -5.90 -2.62
N ASP A 123 0.04 -6.52 -2.36
CA ASP A 123 -0.94 -6.90 -3.37
C ASP A 123 -1.49 -5.67 -4.10
N ALA A 124 -1.82 -4.61 -3.36
CA ALA A 124 -2.25 -3.34 -3.94
C ALA A 124 -1.15 -2.69 -4.80
N LEU A 125 0.11 -2.73 -4.36
CA LEU A 125 1.25 -2.22 -5.13
C LEU A 125 1.51 -3.04 -6.40
N ILE A 126 1.37 -4.36 -6.34
CA ILE A 126 1.46 -5.26 -7.51
C ILE A 126 0.34 -4.93 -8.51
N ASN A 127 -0.89 -4.72 -8.03
CA ASN A 127 -2.02 -4.31 -8.86
C ASN A 127 -1.74 -2.98 -9.59
N ILE A 128 -1.18 -1.99 -8.89
CA ILE A 128 -0.79 -0.70 -9.49
C ILE A 128 0.30 -0.90 -10.56
N LEU A 129 1.38 -1.61 -10.21
CA LEU A 129 2.50 -1.85 -11.11
C LEU A 129 2.04 -2.52 -12.43
N THR A 130 1.14 -3.48 -12.32
CA THR A 130 0.64 -4.26 -13.47
C THR A 130 -0.39 -3.50 -14.30
N ASN A 131 -1.33 -2.79 -13.68
CA ASN A 131 -2.52 -2.26 -14.37
C ASN A 131 -2.50 -0.76 -14.67
N ASP A 132 -1.68 0.03 -13.98
CA ASP A 132 -1.59 1.47 -14.28
C ASP A 132 -1.10 1.72 -15.70
N GLN A 133 -1.46 2.87 -16.28
CA GLN A 133 -0.98 3.27 -17.60
C GLN A 133 0.07 4.38 -17.51
N ASN A 134 0.19 5.04 -16.35
CA ASN A 134 1.15 6.11 -16.13
C ASN A 134 2.50 5.54 -15.68
N PRO A 135 3.59 5.70 -16.47
CA PRO A 135 4.90 5.16 -16.12
C PRO A 135 5.47 5.71 -14.82
N SER A 136 5.14 6.96 -14.45
CA SER A 136 5.57 7.55 -13.17
C SER A 136 4.90 6.87 -11.98
N VAL A 137 3.61 6.51 -12.10
CA VAL A 137 2.92 5.74 -11.03
C VAL A 137 3.53 4.35 -10.90
N LYS A 138 3.81 3.67 -12.03
CA LYS A 138 4.48 2.35 -12.01
C LYS A 138 5.87 2.41 -11.37
N ALA A 139 6.66 3.42 -11.71
CA ALA A 139 8.00 3.59 -11.14
C ALA A 139 7.94 3.80 -9.62
N GLU A 140 6.96 4.55 -9.12
CA GLU A 140 6.74 4.71 -7.69
C GLU A 140 6.32 3.39 -7.03
N ALA A 141 5.45 2.61 -7.68
CA ALA A 141 5.05 1.29 -7.19
C ALA A 141 6.24 0.32 -7.11
N CYS A 142 7.18 0.34 -8.07
CA CYS A 142 8.43 -0.44 -7.98
C CYS A 142 9.24 -0.07 -6.73
N ASN A 143 9.44 1.22 -6.47
CA ASN A 143 10.19 1.67 -5.30
C ASN A 143 9.49 1.28 -3.99
N ALA A 144 8.17 1.45 -3.93
CA ALA A 144 7.38 1.02 -2.77
C ALA A 144 7.46 -0.50 -2.54
N LEU A 145 7.46 -1.31 -3.59
CA LEU A 145 7.69 -2.76 -3.45
C LEU A 145 9.08 -3.08 -2.89
N ALA A 146 10.10 -2.29 -3.23
CA ALA A 146 11.43 -2.45 -2.64
C ALA A 146 11.42 -2.21 -1.11
N GLU A 147 10.63 -1.24 -0.65
CA GLU A 147 10.45 -0.92 0.78
C GLU A 147 9.64 -2.01 1.51
N VAL A 148 8.53 -2.45 0.91
CA VAL A 148 7.63 -3.48 1.46
C VAL A 148 8.24 -4.89 1.39
N ARG A 149 9.27 -5.07 0.53
CA ARG A 149 9.96 -6.33 0.20
C ARG A 149 9.04 -7.32 -0.53
N ASP A 150 9.53 -8.53 -0.81
CA ASP A 150 8.67 -9.64 -1.28
C ASP A 150 8.12 -10.45 -0.11
N ASN A 151 7.15 -11.31 -0.42
CA ASN A 151 6.81 -12.45 0.41
C ASN A 151 7.54 -13.72 -0.08
N ASP A 152 7.38 -14.83 0.65
CA ASP A 152 8.00 -16.12 0.30
C ASP A 152 7.52 -16.66 -1.06
N ASN A 153 6.40 -16.15 -1.60
CA ASN A 153 5.86 -16.54 -2.89
C ASN A 153 6.53 -15.83 -4.08
N GLY A 154 7.39 -14.83 -3.83
CA GLY A 154 8.11 -14.09 -4.87
C GLY A 154 7.20 -13.30 -5.82
N GLU A 155 6.04 -12.85 -5.34
CA GLU A 155 5.00 -12.22 -6.16
C GLU A 155 5.41 -10.85 -6.68
N ALA A 156 6.09 -10.05 -5.85
CA ALA A 156 6.56 -8.72 -6.25
C ALA A 156 7.62 -8.84 -7.34
N LEU A 157 8.58 -9.75 -7.19
CA LEU A 157 9.61 -9.99 -8.20
C LEU A 157 9.01 -10.49 -9.52
N ARG A 158 8.05 -11.43 -9.47
CA ARG A 158 7.35 -11.89 -10.68
C ARG A 158 6.62 -10.76 -11.39
N ALA A 159 5.98 -9.86 -10.63
CA ALA A 159 5.30 -8.69 -11.20
C ALA A 159 6.30 -7.72 -11.88
N LEU A 160 7.45 -7.46 -11.26
CA LEU A 160 8.52 -6.63 -11.86
C LEU A 160 9.02 -7.21 -13.19
N VAL A 161 9.27 -8.53 -13.22
CA VAL A 161 9.70 -9.24 -14.44
C VAL A 161 8.62 -9.19 -15.52
N TYR A 162 7.37 -9.42 -15.14
CA TYR A 162 6.24 -9.34 -16.05
C TYR A 162 6.12 -7.95 -16.68
N VAL A 163 6.14 -6.88 -15.87
CA VAL A 163 6.00 -5.51 -16.37
C VAL A 163 7.16 -5.11 -17.27
N TYR A 164 8.40 -5.49 -16.93
CA TYR A 164 9.55 -5.25 -17.80
C TYR A 164 9.37 -5.87 -19.19
N ARG A 165 8.99 -7.15 -19.25
CA ARG A 165 8.88 -7.91 -20.51
C ARG A 165 7.65 -7.56 -21.33
N SER A 166 6.55 -7.19 -20.68
CA SER A 166 5.28 -6.85 -21.35
C SER A 166 5.22 -5.39 -21.82
N THR A 167 6.09 -4.51 -21.30
CA THR A 167 6.10 -3.10 -21.69
C THR A 167 7.01 -2.87 -22.90
N TYR A 168 6.43 -2.47 -24.03
CA TYR A 168 7.22 -2.09 -25.20
C TYR A 168 7.99 -0.79 -24.95
N LYS A 169 9.32 -0.82 -25.04
CA LYS A 169 10.24 0.32 -24.81
C LYS A 169 9.90 1.09 -23.51
N PRO A 170 10.13 0.49 -22.33
CA PRO A 170 9.74 1.10 -21.07
C PRO A 170 10.44 2.43 -20.82
N ASP A 171 9.76 3.34 -20.12
CA ASP A 171 10.33 4.62 -19.72
C ASP A 171 11.62 4.42 -18.90
N PRO A 172 12.69 5.22 -19.14
CA PRO A 172 13.93 5.12 -18.39
C PRO A 172 13.77 5.14 -16.86
N ASN A 173 12.84 5.92 -16.30
CA ASN A 173 12.62 5.98 -14.86
C ASN A 173 12.00 4.68 -14.35
N LEU A 174 11.08 4.09 -15.12
CA LEU A 174 10.52 2.78 -14.79
C LEU A 174 11.61 1.70 -14.81
N ILE A 175 12.54 1.74 -15.76
CA ILE A 175 13.67 0.80 -15.79
C ILE A 175 14.58 0.96 -14.56
N PHE A 176 14.95 2.20 -14.20
CA PHE A 176 15.74 2.42 -12.97
C PHE A 176 15.01 1.91 -11.72
N ALA A 177 13.70 2.15 -11.63
CA ALA A 177 12.90 1.68 -10.50
C ALA A 177 12.82 0.14 -10.47
N ILE A 178 12.69 -0.53 -11.62
CA ILE A 178 12.74 -1.99 -11.72
C ILE A 178 14.10 -2.52 -11.28
N ILE A 179 15.21 -1.95 -11.75
CA ILE A 179 16.57 -2.36 -11.35
C ILE A 179 16.72 -2.27 -9.83
N ASN A 180 16.32 -1.13 -9.25
CA ASN A 180 16.42 -0.90 -7.81
C ASN A 180 15.55 -1.87 -7.02
N ALA A 181 14.30 -2.07 -7.45
CA ALA A 181 13.38 -2.99 -6.78
C ALA A 181 13.88 -4.43 -6.83
N VAL A 182 14.32 -4.92 -8.01
CA VAL A 182 14.89 -6.26 -8.16
C VAL A 182 16.12 -6.44 -7.27
N LYS A 183 17.03 -5.47 -7.26
CA LYS A 183 18.24 -5.48 -6.43
C LYS A 183 17.94 -5.57 -4.94
N GLU A 184 16.92 -4.85 -4.47
CA GLU A 184 16.52 -4.84 -3.05
C GLU A 184 15.71 -6.08 -2.66
N ILE A 185 14.90 -6.61 -3.56
CA ILE A 185 14.00 -7.71 -3.28
C ILE A 185 14.69 -9.07 -3.42
N ALA A 186 15.63 -9.21 -4.35
CA ALA A 186 16.25 -10.48 -4.67
C ALA A 186 16.97 -11.09 -3.45
N ASN A 187 16.45 -12.22 -2.98
CA ASN A 187 17.02 -13.01 -1.90
C ASN A 187 17.75 -14.22 -2.49
N SER A 188 19.03 -14.41 -2.15
CA SER A 188 19.86 -15.51 -2.66
C SER A 188 19.33 -16.90 -2.34
N ASN A 189 18.49 -17.03 -1.30
CA ASN A 189 17.85 -18.28 -0.90
C ASN A 189 16.47 -18.50 -1.56
N ALA A 190 15.93 -17.49 -2.26
CA ALA A 190 14.64 -17.61 -2.94
C ALA A 190 14.80 -18.31 -4.30
N SER A 191 13.81 -19.13 -4.67
CA SER A 191 13.77 -19.81 -5.97
C SER A 191 13.79 -18.84 -7.15
N SER A 192 13.27 -17.63 -6.96
CA SER A 192 13.20 -16.55 -7.96
C SER A 192 14.51 -15.74 -8.10
N TYR A 193 15.56 -16.05 -7.35
CA TYR A 193 16.83 -15.33 -7.44
C TYR A 193 17.46 -15.38 -8.84
N ALA A 194 17.34 -16.53 -9.52
CA ALA A 194 17.86 -16.69 -10.88
C ALA A 194 17.17 -15.72 -11.87
N ASP A 195 15.86 -15.49 -11.70
CA ASP A 195 15.10 -14.54 -12.53
C ASP A 195 15.60 -13.10 -12.34
N SER A 196 16.05 -12.76 -11.13
CA SER A 196 16.65 -11.45 -10.82
C SER A 196 17.94 -11.21 -11.58
N ILE A 197 18.83 -12.20 -11.65
CA ILE A 197 20.08 -12.09 -12.42
C ILE A 197 19.77 -12.02 -13.92
N TYR A 198 18.82 -12.82 -14.39
CA TYR A 198 18.45 -12.85 -15.80
C TYR A 198 17.90 -11.50 -16.27
N ILE A 199 16.91 -10.93 -15.56
CA ILE A 199 16.32 -9.63 -15.96
C ILE A 199 17.36 -8.50 -15.94
N LEU A 200 18.23 -8.46 -14.92
CA LEU A 200 19.29 -7.46 -14.85
C LEU A 200 20.29 -7.64 -16.01
N SER A 201 20.58 -8.88 -16.40
CA SER A 201 21.45 -9.18 -17.55
C SER A 201 20.81 -8.74 -18.88
N GLU A 202 19.50 -8.97 -19.05
CA GLU A 202 18.73 -8.48 -20.20
C GLU A 202 18.79 -6.95 -20.30
N ILE A 203 18.65 -6.24 -19.17
CA ILE A 203 18.75 -4.78 -19.13
C ILE A 203 20.17 -4.30 -19.43
N GLN A 204 21.19 -4.95 -18.84
CA GLN A 204 22.60 -4.60 -19.05
C GLN A 204 23.02 -4.76 -20.51
N MET A 205 22.60 -5.85 -21.16
CA MET A 205 22.96 -6.15 -22.56
C MET A 205 22.02 -5.48 -23.58
N GLY A 206 20.88 -4.97 -23.12
CA GLY A 206 19.84 -4.35 -23.94
C GLY A 206 20.23 -2.99 -24.53
N ASN A 207 19.35 -2.50 -25.40
CA ASN A 207 19.50 -1.20 -26.05
C ASN A 207 19.05 -0.04 -25.14
N TYR A 208 19.70 0.11 -23.98
CA TYR A 208 19.51 1.21 -23.06
C TYR A 208 20.71 2.16 -23.05
N ASN A 209 20.51 3.36 -22.50
CA ASN A 209 21.60 4.31 -22.29
C ASN A 209 22.65 3.74 -21.31
N ARG A 210 23.84 4.32 -21.34
CA ARG A 210 24.97 3.87 -20.51
C ARG A 210 24.63 3.80 -19.02
N LYS A 211 23.93 4.80 -18.48
CA LYS A 211 23.57 4.87 -17.06
C LYS A 211 22.69 3.70 -16.62
N ILE A 212 21.70 3.32 -17.44
CA ILE A 212 20.83 2.17 -17.15
C ILE A 212 21.63 0.86 -17.17
N ARG A 213 22.48 0.68 -18.19
CA ARG A 213 23.29 -0.54 -18.31
C ARG A 213 24.29 -0.67 -17.15
N GLU A 214 24.89 0.43 -16.73
CA GLU A 214 25.79 0.48 -15.56
C GLU A 214 25.03 0.16 -14.27
N ALA A 215 23.85 0.74 -14.05
CA ALA A 215 23.03 0.42 -12.88
C ALA A 215 22.63 -1.05 -12.80
N ALA A 216 22.29 -1.68 -13.93
CA ALA A 216 21.98 -3.11 -13.99
C ALA A 216 23.22 -3.97 -13.68
N TYR A 217 24.38 -3.60 -14.22
CA TYR A 217 25.65 -4.25 -13.90
C TYR A 217 25.99 -4.16 -12.41
N GLU A 218 25.88 -2.97 -11.81
CA GLU A 218 26.12 -2.76 -10.38
C GLU A 218 25.18 -3.60 -9.51
N ALA A 219 23.91 -3.70 -9.88
CA ALA A 219 22.95 -4.56 -9.20
C ALA A 219 23.37 -6.04 -9.26
N ILE A 220 23.84 -6.55 -10.42
CA ILE A 220 24.35 -7.93 -10.54
C ILE A 220 25.57 -8.14 -9.65
N GLN A 221 26.51 -7.20 -9.60
CA GLN A 221 27.70 -7.29 -8.75
C GLN A 221 27.34 -7.32 -7.26
N GLN A 222 26.38 -6.49 -6.83
CA GLN A 222 25.89 -6.49 -5.46
C GLN A 222 25.24 -7.83 -5.10
N LEU A 223 24.35 -8.34 -5.95
CA LEU A 223 23.70 -9.63 -5.72
C LEU A 223 24.69 -10.80 -5.69
N SER A 224 25.75 -10.74 -6.49
CA SER A 224 26.79 -11.78 -6.56
C SER A 224 27.75 -11.74 -5.37
N SER A 225 28.06 -10.55 -4.86
CA SER A 225 28.98 -10.37 -3.72
C SER A 225 28.32 -10.69 -2.36
N GLY A 226 26.99 -10.54 -2.25
CA GLY A 226 26.20 -10.94 -1.09
C GLY A 226 26.00 -12.46 -0.91
N LYS A 227 26.55 -13.31 -1.78
CA LYS A 227 26.53 -14.78 -1.65
C LYS A 227 27.53 -15.35 -0.63
N LYS A 228 28.14 -14.51 0.22
CA LYS A 228 29.08 -14.93 1.27
C LYS A 228 28.39 -15.08 2.61
#